data_AF-A0A7S1DY07-F1
#
_entry.id   AF-A0A7S1DY07-F1
#
_cell.length_a   1.000
_cell.length_b   1.000
_cell.length_c   1.000
_cell.angle_alpha   90.00
_cell.angle_beta   90.00
_cell.angle_gamma   90.00
#
_symmetry.space_group_name_H-M   'P 1'
#
loop_
_entity.id
_entity.type
_entity.pdbx_description
1 polymer ?
#
loop_
_entity_poly.entity_id
_entity_poly.type
_entity_poly.pdbx_seq_one_letter_code
_entity_poly.pdbx_strand_id
1 'polypeptide(L)'
;MGFPWMDPIAGGLVGVMIAHTGAEMVWQSVSDLTDTVDEAEIQRLEAIINGVGGVEALHSVRLRKMGPYSIVDARISVGRDLSVSAASQVAERARAAVMGE
;
A
#
# COMPACT_ATOMS: atom_id res chain seq x y z
N MET A 1 -8.04 -0.03 -56.36
CA MET A 1 -7.71 1.23 -55.66
C MET A 1 -8.03 0.99 -54.19
N GLY A 2 -7.01 0.84 -53.35
CA GLY A 2 -7.15 0.44 -51.94
C GLY A 2 -7.60 1.58 -51.04
N PHE A 3 -8.31 1.26 -49.95
CA PHE A 3 -8.91 2.18 -48.98
C PHE A 3 -7.85 3.04 -48.26
N PRO A 4 -7.61 4.30 -48.68
CA PRO A 4 -6.55 5.15 -48.12
C PRO A 4 -6.91 5.67 -46.71
N TRP A 5 -8.17 5.55 -46.31
CA TRP A 5 -8.66 5.93 -44.99
C TRP A 5 -8.44 4.86 -43.92
N MET A 6 -8.04 3.65 -44.30
CA MET A 6 -7.83 2.56 -43.34
C MET A 6 -6.54 2.74 -42.53
N ASP A 7 -5.53 3.34 -43.15
CA ASP A 7 -4.22 3.63 -42.55
C ASP A 7 -4.28 4.68 -41.40
N PRO A 8 -4.94 5.85 -41.57
CA PRO A 8 -5.07 6.80 -40.47
C PRO A 8 -5.95 6.30 -39.31
N ILE A 9 -6.94 5.43 -39.58
CA ILE A 9 -7.74 4.79 -38.53
C ILE A 9 -6.89 3.81 -37.72
N ALA A 10 -6.09 2.98 -38.39
CA ALA A 10 -5.16 2.06 -37.73
C ALA A 10 -4.12 2.83 -36.90
N GLY A 11 -3.54 3.91 -37.45
CA GLY A 11 -2.61 4.77 -36.73
C GLY A 11 -3.24 5.46 -35.51
N GLY A 12 -4.49 5.91 -35.61
CA GLY A 12 -5.23 6.46 -34.48
C GLY A 12 -5.45 5.45 -33.37
N LEU A 13 -5.82 4.21 -33.72
CA LEU A 13 -6.05 3.14 -32.75
C LEU A 13 -4.75 2.74 -32.03
N VAL A 14 -3.66 2.57 -32.78
CA VAL A 14 -2.33 2.28 -32.20
C VAL A 14 -1.85 3.46 -31.34
N GLY A 15 -2.09 4.70 -31.77
CA GLY A 15 -1.76 5.90 -30.99
C GLY A 15 -2.49 5.93 -29.64
N VAL A 16 -3.79 5.58 -29.62
CA VAL A 16 -4.56 5.46 -28.38
C VAL A 16 -4.01 4.35 -27.48
N MET A 17 -3.66 3.19 -28.03
CA MET A 17 -3.06 2.09 -27.25
C MET A 17 -1.74 2.52 -26.61
N ILE A 18 -0.84 3.14 -27.37
CA ILE A 18 0.45 3.61 -26.87
C ILE A 18 0.26 4.72 -25.82
N ALA A 19 -0.65 5.66 -26.06
CA ALA A 19 -0.95 6.73 -25.11
C ALA A 19 -1.51 6.17 -23.79
N HIS A 20 -2.39 5.16 -23.86
CA HIS A 20 -2.94 4.50 -22.68
C HIS A 20 -1.85 3.78 -21.88
N THR A 21 -1.04 2.95 -22.54
CA THR A 21 0.09 2.25 -21.89
C THR A 21 1.12 3.23 -21.33
N GLY A 22 1.46 4.28 -22.07
CA GLY A 22 2.37 5.32 -21.61
C GLY A 22 1.84 6.08 -20.40
N ALA A 23 0.55 6.42 -20.39
CA ALA A 23 -0.09 7.07 -19.25
C ALA A 23 -0.07 6.17 -18.00
N GLU A 24 -0.36 4.87 -18.16
CA GLU A 24 -0.29 3.90 -17.06
C GLU A 24 1.15 3.76 -16.52
N MET A 25 2.14 3.66 -17.41
CA MET A 25 3.56 3.58 -17.01
C MET A 25 4.04 4.85 -16.30
N VAL A 26 3.64 6.03 -16.78
CA VAL A 26 3.97 7.31 -16.13
C VAL A 26 3.27 7.41 -14.78
N TRP A 27 1.99 7.04 -14.69
CA TRP A 27 1.25 7.04 -13.44
C TRP A 27 1.87 6.09 -12.41
N GLN A 28 2.22 4.88 -12.82
CA GLN A 28 2.90 3.90 -11.98
C GLN A 28 4.28 4.39 -11.54
N SER A 29 5.08 4.96 -12.46
CA SER A 29 6.40 5.51 -12.12
C SER A 29 6.31 6.70 -11.17
N VAL A 30 5.35 7.61 -11.39
CA VAL A 30 5.08 8.74 -10.49
C VAL A 30 4.58 8.26 -9.14
N SER A 31 3.75 7.22 -9.09
CA SER A 31 3.28 6.58 -7.86
C SER A 31 4.38 5.80 -7.11
N ASP A 32 5.44 5.39 -7.81
CA ASP A 32 6.61 4.72 -7.22
C ASP A 32 7.65 5.76 -6.73
N LEU A 33 7.80 6.87 -7.48
CA LEU A 33 8.69 8.00 -7.15
C LEU A 33 8.12 8.90 -6.05
N THR A 34 6.81 9.09 -6.06
CA THR A 34 6.09 9.76 -4.99
C THR A 34 5.79 8.66 -3.98
N ASP A 35 6.38 8.74 -2.80
CA ASP A 35 6.13 7.90 -1.62
C ASP A 35 4.67 8.07 -1.11
N THR A 36 3.69 8.14 -2.02
CA THR A 36 2.25 7.99 -1.79
C THR A 36 2.07 6.57 -1.30
N VAL A 37 2.29 6.44 0.00
CA VAL A 37 1.84 5.31 0.79
C VAL A 37 0.39 5.07 0.42
N ASP A 38 0.11 3.92 -0.19
CA ASP A 38 -1.22 3.56 -0.62
C ASP A 38 -2.17 3.64 0.60
N GLU A 39 -3.04 4.65 0.63
CA GLU A 39 -3.95 4.84 1.76
C GLU A 39 -4.82 3.60 2.00
N ALA A 40 -5.06 2.77 0.98
CA ALA A 40 -5.77 1.51 1.15
C ALA A 40 -4.94 0.48 1.93
N GLU A 41 -3.61 0.48 1.74
CA GLU A 41 -2.69 -0.37 2.50
C GLU A 41 -2.59 0.08 3.96
N ILE A 42 -2.52 1.39 4.23
CA ILE A 42 -2.58 1.91 5.61
C ILE A 42 -3.88 1.46 6.27
N GLN A 43 -5.03 1.70 5.64
CA GLN A 43 -6.33 1.32 6.21
C GLN A 43 -6.43 -0.19 6.48
N ARG A 44 -5.86 -1.02 5.60
CA ARG A 44 -5.79 -2.47 5.81
C ARG A 44 -4.94 -2.80 7.04
N LEU A 45 -3.76 -2.20 7.18
CA LEU A 45 -2.89 -2.40 8.34
C LEU A 45 -3.57 -1.92 9.63
N GLU A 46 -4.25 -0.77 9.59
CA GLU A 46 -5.01 -0.26 10.72
C GLU A 46 -6.12 -1.22 11.14
N ALA A 47 -6.86 -1.79 10.19
CA ALA A 47 -7.90 -2.77 10.46
C ALA A 47 -7.33 -4.05 11.10
N ILE A 48 -6.20 -4.55 10.60
CA ILE A 48 -5.51 -5.73 11.14
C ILE A 48 -5.05 -5.45 12.58
N ILE A 49 -4.36 -4.33 12.82
CA ILE A 49 -3.79 -4.00 14.12
C ILE A 49 -4.90 -3.76 15.16
N ASN A 50 -5.99 -3.08 14.78
CA ASN A 50 -7.15 -2.89 15.67
C ASN A 50 -7.88 -4.21 15.99
N GLY A 51 -7.75 -5.23 15.13
CA GLY A 51 -8.30 -6.56 15.38
C GLY A 51 -7.50 -7.39 16.40
N VAL A 52 -6.29 -6.95 16.77
CA VAL A 52 -5.41 -7.69 17.68
C VAL A 52 -5.86 -7.51 19.12
N GLY A 53 -6.30 -8.59 19.76
CA GLY A 53 -6.75 -8.57 21.15
C GLY A 53 -5.68 -8.09 22.13
N GLY A 54 -5.92 -6.96 22.79
CA GLY A 54 -4.99 -6.31 23.73
C GLY A 54 -4.47 -4.95 23.26
N VAL A 55 -4.73 -4.57 22.01
CA VAL A 55 -4.55 -3.20 21.52
C VAL A 55 -5.75 -2.36 21.98
N GLU A 56 -5.52 -1.32 22.78
CA GLU A 56 -6.57 -0.39 23.23
C GLU A 56 -6.80 0.74 22.22
N ALA A 57 -5.74 1.23 21.60
CA ALA A 57 -5.82 2.26 20.57
C ALA A 57 -4.61 2.21 19.63
N LEU A 58 -4.85 2.54 18.37
CA LEU A 58 -3.81 2.77 17.37
C LEU A 58 -3.67 4.28 17.14
N HIS A 59 -2.49 4.83 17.45
CA HIS A 59 -2.25 6.28 17.34
C HIS A 59 -1.77 6.71 15.96
N SER A 60 -0.91 5.90 15.35
CA SER A 60 -0.33 6.19 14.05
C SER A 60 0.23 4.93 13.43
N VAL A 61 -0.06 4.73 12.14
CA VAL A 61 0.64 3.77 11.28
C VAL A 61 1.36 4.55 10.20
N ARG A 62 2.62 4.23 9.98
CA ARG A 62 3.43 4.81 8.92
C ARG A 62 4.12 3.70 8.15
N LEU A 63 3.73 3.53 6.90
CA LEU A 63 4.44 2.71 5.95
C LEU A 63 5.53 3.55 5.30
N ARG A 64 6.72 3.01 5.11
CA ARG A 64 7.79 3.62 4.32
C ARG A 64 8.29 2.59 3.33
N LYS A 65 8.29 2.91 2.04
CA LYS A 65 8.88 2.04 1.02
C LYS A 65 10.37 2.40 0.87
N MET A 66 11.21 1.39 0.95
CA MET A 66 12.66 1.49 0.79
C MET A 66 13.09 0.47 -0.26
N GLY A 67 12.95 0.86 -1.53
CA GLY A 67 13.17 -0.04 -2.67
C GLY A 67 12.22 -1.25 -2.62
N PRO A 68 12.73 -2.49 -2.61
CA PRO A 68 11.87 -3.69 -2.55
C PRO A 68 11.31 -3.99 -1.16
N TYR A 69 11.70 -3.24 -0.11
CA TYR A 69 11.27 -3.48 1.26
C TYR A 69 10.24 -2.43 1.70
N SER A 70 9.23 -2.88 2.44
CA SER A 70 8.27 -1.99 3.11
C SER A 70 8.48 -2.06 4.61
N ILE A 71 8.73 -0.91 5.24
CA ILE A 71 8.89 -0.77 6.68
C ILE A 71 7.60 -0.22 7.25
N VAL A 72 6.99 -0.96 8.18
CA VAL A 72 5.78 -0.54 8.90
C VAL A 72 6.20 -0.08 10.30
N ASP A 73 5.90 1.18 10.63
CA ASP A 73 6.01 1.74 11.98
C ASP A 73 4.60 1.97 12.54
N ALA A 74 4.24 1.27 13.62
CA ALA A 74 2.93 1.38 14.23
C ALA A 74 3.07 1.71 15.72
N ARG A 75 2.32 2.71 16.19
CA ARG A 75 2.26 3.07 17.60
C ARG A 75 0.92 2.66 18.20
N ILE A 76 0.95 1.61 19.01
CA ILE A 76 -0.21 1.09 19.73
C ILE A 76 -0.15 1.47 21.21
N SER A 77 -1.33 1.66 21.80
CA SER A 77 -1.56 1.77 23.23
C SER A 77 -2.08 0.44 23.76
N VAL A 78 -1.57 0.04 24.91
CA VAL A 78 -1.94 -1.18 25.61
C VAL A 78 -2.33 -0.84 27.05
N GLY A 79 -3.15 -1.70 27.66
CA GLY A 79 -3.65 -1.53 29.03
C GLY A 79 -2.55 -1.15 30.01
N ARG A 80 -2.74 -0.06 30.78
CA ARG A 80 -1.78 0.40 31.80
C ARG A 80 -1.52 -0.63 32.91
N ASP A 81 -2.44 -1.57 33.11
CA ASP A 81 -2.34 -2.64 34.11
C ASP A 81 -1.48 -3.82 33.64
N LEU A 82 -1.10 -3.86 32.36
CA LEU A 82 -0.28 -4.94 31.81
C LEU A 82 1.17 -4.84 32.29
N SER A 83 1.74 -6.00 32.60
CA SER A 83 3.18 -6.11 32.80
C SER A 83 3.94 -5.85 31.49
N VAL A 84 5.21 -5.43 31.59
CA VAL A 84 6.07 -5.20 30.41
C VAL A 84 6.14 -6.43 29.50
N SER A 85 6.16 -7.63 30.08
CA SER A 85 6.15 -8.89 29.32
C SER A 85 4.83 -9.10 28.58
N ALA A 86 3.69 -8.80 29.20
CA ALA A 86 2.39 -8.92 28.56
C ALA A 86 2.21 -7.88 27.44
N ALA A 87 2.67 -6.63 27.66
CA ALA A 87 2.70 -5.60 26.62
C ALA A 87 3.56 -6.01 25.41
N SER A 88 4.73 -6.60 25.65
CA SER A 88 5.60 -7.13 24.58
C SER A 88 4.91 -8.25 23.79
N GLN A 89 4.18 -9.15 24.45
CA GLN A 89 3.41 -10.18 23.76
C GLN A 89 2.26 -9.62 22.90
N VAL A 90 1.62 -8.53 23.33
CA VAL A 90 0.62 -7.83 22.49
C VAL A 90 1.29 -7.23 21.25
N ALA A 91 2.45 -6.59 21.43
CA ALA A 91 3.21 -6.02 20.32
C ALA A 91 3.66 -7.09 19.31
N GLU A 92 4.14 -8.24 19.79
CA GLU A 92 4.56 -9.34 18.92
C GLU A 92 3.36 -9.96 18.20
N ARG A 93 2.21 -10.11 18.86
CA ARG A 93 0.97 -10.57 18.18
C ARG A 93 0.51 -9.59 17.11
N ALA A 94 0.60 -8.28 17.36
CA ALA A 94 0.28 -7.28 16.36
C ALA A 94 1.24 -7.33 15.16
N ARG A 95 2.54 -7.56 15.44
CA ARG A 95 3.55 -7.75 14.41
C ARG A 95 3.29 -9.01 13.57
N ALA A 96 3.01 -10.14 14.19
CA ALA A 96 2.69 -11.39 13.50
C ALA A 96 1.45 -11.25 12.60
N ALA A 97 0.40 -10.59 13.10
CA ALA A 97 -0.81 -10.31 12.33
C ALA A 97 -0.54 -9.47 11.07
N VAL A 98 0.40 -8.52 11.13
CA VAL A 98 0.83 -7.71 9.98
C VAL A 98 1.68 -8.52 8.99
N MET A 99 2.51 -9.45 9.46
CA MET A 99 3.28 -10.34 8.59
C MET A 99 2.45 -11.47 7.96
N GLY A 100 1.21 -11.68 8.43
CA GLY A 100 0.33 -12.75 7.96
C GLY A 100 0.73 -14.14 8.49
N GLU A 101 1.36 -14.19 9.66
CA GLU A 101 1.70 -15.42 10.40
C GLU A 101 0.57 -15.89 11.32
#